data_AF-A0A7R9LYF4-F1
#
_entry.id   AF-A0A7R9LYF4-F1
#
_cell.length_a   1.000
_cell.length_b   1.000
_cell.length_c   1.000
_cell.angle_alpha   90.00
_cell.angle_beta   90.00
_cell.angle_gamma   90.00
#
_symmetry.space_group_name_H-M   'P 1'
#
loop_
_entity.id
_entity.type
_entity.pdbx_description
1 polymer ?
#
loop_
_entity_poly.entity_id
_entity_poly.type
_entity_poly.pdbx_seq_one_letter_code
_entity_poly.pdbx_strand_id
1 'polypeptide(L)'
;MSTHSTNSDIIRQRLPAVMVPREEVSLWSILKHCIGKELSKITFPVVFNEPLSFLQRMTEILEYAEHLNVADQLDDPIERMEEVCAFIVSAYSSNWLRLNKPFNPLLGETYEYELPELNIKVVFEQVSHHPPVSAWHAESDHFVLHGTINPKLKFWGKSIEIAPEGTVTLKLKSRPDVYTWKSVNCCVHNIIVGKLWFEEYGLMEVTNQTNGMRTQLNFKPAGWFGKDLHRFDGFIYSQDKEKLRFIYGKWSDYLKSVGADDYDEYMRTHSQRFRVPDRPATDSSQPSTPRKMFSKLNS
;
A
#
# COMPACT_ATOMS: atom_id res chain seq x y z
N MET A 1 -31.59 -25.92 -20.61
CA MET A 1 -32.13 -24.73 -19.94
C MET A 1 -32.43 -25.11 -18.50
N SER A 2 -31.54 -24.74 -17.59
CA SER A 2 -31.86 -24.59 -16.17
C SER A 2 -31.00 -23.44 -15.68
N THR A 3 -31.69 -22.37 -15.33
CA THR A 3 -31.17 -21.08 -14.92
C THR A 3 -30.44 -21.20 -13.58
N HIS A 4 -29.11 -21.09 -13.58
CA HIS A 4 -28.42 -20.68 -12.36
C HIS A 4 -28.68 -19.19 -12.17
N SER A 5 -29.71 -18.88 -11.39
CA SER A 5 -29.81 -17.56 -10.77
C SER A 5 -28.67 -17.48 -9.77
N THR A 6 -27.62 -16.73 -10.09
CA THR A 6 -26.67 -16.28 -9.09
C THR A 6 -27.44 -15.39 -8.14
N ASN A 7 -27.66 -15.90 -6.93
CA ASN A 7 -27.92 -15.07 -5.76
C ASN A 7 -26.95 -13.90 -5.83
N SER A 8 -27.44 -12.67 -5.75
CA SER A 8 -26.59 -11.56 -5.36
C SER A 8 -26.09 -11.89 -3.95
N ASP A 9 -24.92 -12.51 -3.84
CA ASP A 9 -24.36 -12.92 -2.56
C ASP A 9 -24.30 -11.69 -1.67
N ILE A 10 -25.08 -11.70 -0.58
CA ILE A 10 -25.16 -10.56 0.34
C ILE A 10 -23.78 -10.44 0.98
N ILE A 11 -23.00 -9.45 0.54
CA ILE A 11 -21.69 -9.14 1.12
C ILE A 11 -21.89 -8.86 2.61
N ARG A 12 -21.16 -9.59 3.46
CA ARG A 12 -21.26 -9.46 4.92
C ARG A 12 -20.85 -8.05 5.36
N GLN A 13 -21.82 -7.28 5.86
CA GLN A 13 -21.61 -5.89 6.29
C GLN A 13 -21.06 -5.73 7.72
N ARG A 14 -21.13 -6.78 8.55
CA ARG A 14 -20.61 -6.75 9.94
C ARG A 14 -20.24 -8.14 10.45
N LEU A 15 -19.34 -8.17 11.43
CA LEU A 15 -19.04 -9.37 12.20
C LEU A 15 -20.16 -9.65 13.23
N PRO A 16 -20.35 -10.93 13.63
CA PRO A 16 -21.35 -11.30 14.64
C PRO A 16 -20.98 -10.82 16.06
N ALA A 17 -19.72 -10.44 16.31
CA ALA A 17 -19.24 -9.97 17.59
C ALA A 17 -18.21 -8.83 17.41
N VAL A 18 -18.10 -7.99 18.43
CA VAL A 18 -17.04 -6.97 18.52
C VAL A 18 -15.70 -7.63 18.87
N MET A 19 -14.61 -6.98 18.49
CA MET A 19 -13.26 -7.42 18.86
C MET A 19 -13.07 -7.36 20.37
N VAL A 20 -12.43 -8.38 20.94
CA VAL A 20 -12.08 -8.41 22.37
C VAL A 20 -11.03 -7.32 22.66
N PRO A 21 -11.25 -6.43 23.64
CA PRO A 21 -10.26 -5.42 24.02
C PRO A 21 -8.94 -6.06 24.47
N ARG A 22 -7.81 -5.45 24.07
CA ARG A 22 -6.46 -5.94 24.42
C ARG A 22 -6.02 -5.62 25.85
N GLU A 23 -6.90 -5.02 26.65
CA GLU A 23 -6.59 -4.29 27.89
C GLU A 23 -5.94 -5.17 28.97
N GLU A 24 -6.10 -6.49 28.88
CA GLU A 24 -5.59 -7.43 29.86
C GLU A 24 -4.20 -8.02 29.52
N VAL A 25 -3.68 -7.84 28.29
CA VAL A 25 -2.41 -8.48 27.87
C VAL A 25 -1.47 -7.48 27.19
N SER A 26 -0.27 -7.32 27.75
CA SER A 26 0.80 -6.48 27.17
C SER A 26 1.56 -7.21 26.06
N LEU A 27 1.68 -6.61 24.87
CA LEU A 27 2.48 -7.15 23.77
C LEU A 27 3.93 -7.44 24.19
N TRP A 28 4.51 -6.54 25.00
CA TRP A 28 5.84 -6.71 25.56
C TRP A 28 6.02 -7.95 26.41
N SER A 29 4.99 -8.32 27.17
CA SER A 29 5.05 -9.48 28.06
C SER A 29 5.32 -10.77 27.28
N ILE A 30 4.92 -10.83 26.01
CA ILE A 30 5.18 -11.93 25.07
C ILE A 30 6.55 -11.75 24.40
N LEU A 31 6.78 -10.56 23.83
CA LEU A 31 7.97 -10.28 23.02
C LEU A 31 9.27 -10.36 23.82
N LYS A 32 9.26 -10.02 25.12
CA LYS A 32 10.47 -10.09 25.97
C LYS A 32 11.08 -11.50 26.04
N HIS A 33 10.25 -12.53 25.95
CA HIS A 33 10.69 -13.94 25.94
C HIS A 33 11.21 -14.40 24.57
N CYS A 34 11.12 -13.52 23.57
CA CYS A 34 11.43 -13.79 22.19
C CYS A 34 12.60 -12.96 21.64
N ILE A 35 13.23 -12.13 22.48
CA ILE A 35 14.43 -11.37 22.12
C ILE A 35 15.53 -12.35 21.68
N GLY A 36 16.10 -12.12 20.49
CA GLY A 36 17.13 -12.98 19.90
C GLY A 36 16.60 -14.23 19.18
N LYS A 37 15.29 -14.48 19.16
CA LYS A 37 14.66 -15.54 18.38
C LYS A 37 14.07 -15.00 17.08
N GLU A 38 13.86 -15.89 16.11
CA GLU A 38 13.14 -15.55 14.88
C GLU A 38 11.67 -15.24 15.21
N LEU A 39 11.25 -13.98 14.97
CA LEU A 39 9.93 -13.50 15.40
C LEU A 39 8.76 -14.21 14.70
N SER A 40 8.99 -14.75 13.50
CA SER A 40 8.02 -15.54 12.73
C SER A 40 7.58 -16.83 13.43
N LYS A 41 8.39 -17.34 14.37
CA LYS A 41 8.13 -18.57 15.14
C LYS A 41 7.42 -18.32 16.48
N ILE A 42 7.06 -17.08 16.78
CA ILE A 42 6.39 -16.73 18.03
C ILE A 42 4.89 -16.93 17.88
N THR A 43 4.32 -17.72 18.79
CA THR A 43 2.86 -17.81 18.94
C THR A 43 2.36 -16.62 19.74
N PHE A 44 1.62 -15.74 19.10
CA PHE A 44 0.92 -14.65 19.79
C PHE A 44 -0.39 -15.19 20.37
N PRO A 45 -0.82 -14.75 21.57
CA PRO A 45 -2.18 -14.99 22.04
C PRO A 45 -3.19 -14.44 21.04
N VAL A 46 -4.28 -15.18 20.85
CA VAL A 46 -5.31 -14.88 19.83
C VAL A 46 -5.90 -13.48 19.93
N VAL A 47 -5.86 -12.85 21.11
CA VAL A 47 -6.32 -11.47 21.34
C VAL A 47 -5.49 -10.41 20.61
N PHE A 48 -4.30 -10.74 20.13
CA PHE A 48 -3.50 -9.87 19.26
C PHE A 48 -3.73 -10.12 17.77
N ASN A 49 -4.55 -11.13 17.44
CA ASN A 49 -4.87 -11.45 16.08
C ASN A 49 -6.12 -10.73 15.60
N GLU A 50 -6.11 -10.37 14.33
CA GLU A 50 -7.34 -10.07 13.60
C GLU A 50 -7.88 -11.36 12.99
N PRO A 51 -9.21 -11.48 12.80
CA PRO A 51 -9.84 -12.71 12.32
C PRO A 51 -9.70 -12.89 10.80
N LEU A 52 -8.48 -12.67 10.28
CA LEU A 52 -8.11 -12.90 8.89
C LEU A 52 -6.81 -13.71 8.83
N SER A 53 -6.76 -14.66 7.91
CA SER A 53 -5.48 -15.20 7.42
C SER A 53 -4.67 -14.10 6.74
N PHE A 54 -3.34 -14.21 6.76
CA PHE A 54 -2.50 -13.31 5.99
C PHE A 54 -2.83 -13.35 4.49
N LEU A 55 -3.28 -14.50 3.96
CA LEU A 55 -3.70 -14.60 2.55
C LEU A 55 -4.92 -13.70 2.26
N GLN A 56 -5.87 -13.65 3.19
CA GLN A 56 -7.03 -12.76 3.10
C GLN A 56 -6.61 -11.29 3.22
N ARG A 57 -5.69 -10.99 4.15
CA ARG A 57 -5.15 -9.64 4.33
C ARG A 57 -4.47 -9.12 3.05
N MET A 58 -3.76 -9.99 2.33
CA MET A 58 -3.13 -9.64 1.05
C MET A 58 -4.13 -9.36 -0.06
N THR A 59 -5.37 -9.88 0.01
CA THR A 59 -6.39 -9.61 -1.01
C THR A 59 -6.84 -8.16 -1.01
N GLU A 60 -6.70 -7.46 0.11
CA GLU A 60 -7.12 -6.06 0.28
C GLU A 60 -6.34 -5.09 -0.60
N ILE A 61 -5.20 -5.49 -1.18
CA ILE A 61 -4.50 -4.68 -2.20
C ILE A 61 -5.37 -4.42 -3.43
N LEU A 62 -6.42 -5.23 -3.65
CA LEU A 62 -7.34 -5.12 -4.78
C LEU A 62 -8.53 -4.18 -4.49
N GLU A 63 -8.62 -3.57 -3.30
CA GLU A 63 -9.73 -2.69 -2.92
C GLU A 63 -9.95 -1.54 -3.91
N TYR A 64 -8.86 -1.01 -4.49
CA TYR A 64 -8.87 0.10 -5.45
C TYR A 64 -8.34 -0.33 -6.83
N ALA A 65 -8.59 -1.58 -7.24
CA ALA A 65 -8.10 -2.14 -8.49
C ALA A 65 -8.70 -1.47 -9.76
N GLU A 66 -9.74 -0.65 -9.63
CA GLU A 66 -10.31 0.13 -10.73
C GLU A 66 -9.29 1.06 -11.41
N HIS A 67 -8.30 1.56 -10.66
CA HIS A 67 -7.18 2.32 -11.22
C HIS A 67 -6.42 1.54 -12.31
N LEU A 68 -6.32 0.22 -12.18
CA LEU A 68 -5.67 -0.62 -13.18
C LEU A 68 -6.52 -0.77 -14.45
N ASN A 69 -7.85 -0.76 -14.33
CA ASN A 69 -8.75 -0.76 -15.48
C ASN A 69 -8.65 0.57 -16.24
N VAL A 70 -8.54 1.69 -15.52
CA VAL A 70 -8.30 3.01 -16.11
C VAL A 70 -6.92 3.02 -16.80
N ALA A 71 -5.87 2.57 -16.13
CA ALA A 71 -4.52 2.49 -16.70
C ALA A 71 -4.48 1.69 -18.01
N ASP A 72 -5.17 0.55 -18.09
CA ASP A 72 -5.24 -0.27 -19.32
C ASP A 72 -5.87 0.48 -20.51
N GLN A 73 -6.72 1.47 -20.24
CA GLN A 73 -7.44 2.25 -21.25
C GLN A 73 -6.73 3.55 -21.67
N LEU A 74 -5.74 4.03 -20.93
CA LEU A 74 -5.06 5.30 -21.21
C LEU A 74 -3.94 5.18 -22.26
N ASP A 75 -3.90 6.11 -23.22
CA ASP A 75 -2.90 6.12 -24.30
C ASP A 75 -1.54 6.68 -23.85
N ASP A 76 -1.53 7.69 -22.98
CA ASP A 76 -0.29 8.29 -22.47
C ASP A 76 0.37 7.38 -21.42
N PRO A 77 1.62 6.92 -21.64
CA PRO A 77 2.36 6.12 -20.64
C PRO A 77 2.60 6.85 -19.31
N ILE A 78 2.60 8.18 -19.28
CA ILE A 78 2.72 8.98 -18.06
C ILE A 78 1.44 8.83 -17.23
N GLU A 79 0.27 9.06 -17.84
CA GLU A 79 -1.03 8.92 -17.17
C GLU A 79 -1.24 7.48 -16.68
N ARG A 80 -0.82 6.47 -17.46
CA ARG A 80 -0.81 5.07 -17.01
C ARG A 80 0.03 4.87 -15.75
N MET A 81 1.23 5.44 -15.70
CA MET A 81 2.09 5.33 -14.51
C MET A 81 1.49 6.06 -13.30
N GLU A 82 0.78 7.17 -13.50
CA GLU A 82 0.05 7.88 -12.44
C GLU A 82 -1.04 7.00 -11.82
N GLU A 83 -1.86 6.34 -12.65
CA GLU A 83 -2.89 5.38 -12.21
C GLU A 83 -2.30 4.14 -11.52
N VAL A 84 -1.18 3.61 -12.04
CA VAL A 84 -0.46 2.51 -11.39
C VAL A 84 0.08 2.94 -10.02
N CYS A 85 0.58 4.17 -9.89
CA CYS A 85 0.99 4.71 -8.59
C CYS A 85 -0.20 4.90 -7.64
N ALA A 86 -1.35 5.35 -8.14
CA ALA A 86 -2.58 5.44 -7.33
C ALA A 86 -3.01 4.07 -6.78
N PHE A 87 -3.05 3.05 -7.64
CA PHE A 87 -3.29 1.66 -7.22
C PHE A 87 -2.30 1.20 -6.13
N ILE A 88 -0.99 1.36 -6.37
CA ILE A 88 0.03 0.87 -5.43
C ILE A 88 -0.05 1.60 -4.08
N VAL A 89 -0.24 2.93 -4.07
CA VAL A 89 -0.30 3.72 -2.84
C VAL A 89 -1.59 3.44 -2.07
N SER A 90 -2.73 3.33 -2.77
CA SER A 90 -4.03 3.09 -2.14
C SER A 90 -4.10 1.76 -1.38
N ALA A 91 -3.39 0.72 -1.84
CA ALA A 91 -3.30 -0.57 -1.15
C ALA A 91 -2.82 -0.45 0.32
N TYR A 92 -1.99 0.55 0.62
CA TYR A 92 -1.47 0.81 1.96
C TYR A 92 -2.48 1.50 2.89
N SER A 93 -3.51 2.14 2.35
CA SER A 93 -4.55 2.80 3.16
C SER A 93 -5.27 1.81 4.08
N SER A 94 -5.44 0.57 3.63
CA SER A 94 -6.01 -0.53 4.41
C SER A 94 -5.19 -0.90 5.66
N ASN A 95 -3.92 -0.49 5.76
CA ASN A 95 -3.09 -0.72 6.95
C ASN A 95 -3.35 0.29 8.07
N TRP A 96 -4.00 1.42 7.74
CA TRP A 96 -4.29 2.44 8.72
C TRP A 96 -5.16 1.88 9.86
N LEU A 97 -4.74 2.13 11.10
CA LEU A 97 -5.38 1.65 12.34
C LEU A 97 -5.43 0.12 12.53
N ARG A 98 -4.84 -0.68 11.64
CA ARG A 98 -4.81 -2.15 11.77
C ARG A 98 -3.53 -2.64 12.43
N LEU A 99 -3.54 -2.56 13.76
CA LEU A 99 -2.42 -2.95 14.62
C LEU A 99 -2.45 -4.43 15.04
N ASN A 100 -3.43 -5.21 14.55
CA ASN A 100 -3.57 -6.64 14.89
C ASN A 100 -2.77 -7.48 13.89
N LYS A 101 -2.25 -8.61 14.36
CA LYS A 101 -1.49 -9.53 13.52
C LYS A 101 -2.47 -10.46 12.77
N PRO A 102 -2.41 -10.59 11.43
CA PRO A 102 -3.17 -11.64 10.75
C PRO A 102 -2.68 -13.03 11.19
N PHE A 103 -3.53 -14.03 11.05
CA PHE A 103 -3.14 -15.43 11.28
C PHE A 103 -2.03 -15.82 10.29
N ASN A 104 -1.03 -16.53 10.79
CA ASN A 104 0.02 -17.06 9.92
C ASN A 104 -0.57 -18.24 9.13
N PRO A 105 -0.56 -18.21 7.79
CA PRO A 105 -1.16 -19.28 7.02
C PRO A 105 -0.43 -20.61 7.25
N LEU A 106 -1.17 -21.72 7.18
CA LEU A 106 -0.58 -23.05 7.15
C LEU A 106 0.14 -23.29 5.81
N LEU A 107 1.14 -24.16 5.78
CA LEU A 107 1.76 -24.57 4.51
C LEU A 107 0.70 -25.22 3.60
N GLY A 108 0.58 -24.72 2.37
CA GLY A 108 -0.45 -25.15 1.41
C GLY A 108 -1.85 -24.60 1.69
N GLU A 109 -2.02 -23.72 2.68
CA GLU A 109 -3.27 -22.96 2.82
C GLU A 109 -3.50 -22.13 1.56
N THR A 110 -4.74 -22.14 1.06
CA THR A 110 -5.17 -21.34 -0.08
C THR A 110 -6.28 -20.38 0.30
N TYR A 111 -6.35 -19.25 -0.38
CA TYR A 111 -7.49 -18.35 -0.33
C TYR A 111 -7.82 -17.89 -1.75
N GLU A 112 -9.10 -17.90 -2.10
CA GLU A 112 -9.59 -17.40 -3.38
C GLU A 112 -10.65 -16.32 -3.15
N TYR A 113 -10.70 -15.36 -4.06
CA TYR A 113 -11.69 -14.30 -4.03
C TYR A 113 -12.04 -13.88 -5.45
N GLU A 114 -13.32 -13.64 -5.69
CA GLU A 114 -13.79 -12.99 -6.92
C GLU A 114 -14.34 -11.61 -6.53
N LEU A 115 -13.95 -10.58 -7.28
CA LEU A 115 -14.55 -9.25 -7.21
C LEU A 115 -15.41 -9.06 -8.45
N PRO A 116 -16.73 -9.38 -8.39
CA PRO A 116 -17.59 -9.42 -9.57
C PRO A 116 -17.69 -8.08 -10.29
N GLU A 117 -17.65 -6.96 -9.54
CA GLU A 117 -17.79 -5.60 -10.08
C GLU A 117 -16.70 -5.26 -11.10
N LEU A 118 -15.50 -5.82 -10.92
CA LEU A 118 -14.34 -5.60 -11.80
C LEU A 118 -13.94 -6.88 -12.58
N ASN A 119 -14.71 -7.96 -12.46
CA ASN A 119 -14.39 -9.29 -13.01
C ASN A 119 -12.95 -9.75 -12.66
N ILE A 120 -12.52 -9.48 -11.42
CA ILE A 120 -11.20 -9.91 -10.94
C ILE A 120 -11.35 -11.27 -10.25
N LYS A 121 -10.51 -12.22 -10.62
CA LYS A 121 -10.35 -13.50 -9.91
C LYS A 121 -8.95 -13.56 -9.34
N VAL A 122 -8.83 -13.92 -8.06
CA VAL A 122 -7.52 -14.03 -7.41
C VAL A 122 -7.42 -15.30 -6.58
N VAL A 123 -6.24 -15.91 -6.63
CA VAL A 123 -5.84 -17.02 -5.77
C VAL A 123 -4.54 -16.69 -5.04
N PHE A 124 -4.48 -17.09 -3.78
CA PHE A 124 -3.33 -17.01 -2.90
C PHE A 124 -2.99 -18.41 -2.39
N GLU A 125 -1.70 -18.70 -2.25
CA GLU A 125 -1.21 -19.94 -1.63
C GLU A 125 -0.01 -19.65 -0.72
N GLN A 126 0.01 -20.27 0.46
CA GLN A 126 1.20 -20.30 1.30
C GLN A 126 2.17 -21.39 0.81
N VAL A 127 3.07 -21.01 -0.07
CA VAL A 127 3.99 -21.94 -0.77
C VAL A 127 5.22 -22.35 0.06
N SER A 128 5.52 -21.66 1.15
CA SER A 128 6.60 -22.02 2.07
C SER A 128 6.31 -21.56 3.49
N HIS A 129 6.78 -22.31 4.49
CA HIS A 129 6.64 -21.96 5.91
C HIS A 129 7.95 -21.47 6.55
N HIS A 130 9.10 -21.95 6.06
CA HIS A 130 10.43 -21.57 6.55
C HIS A 130 11.40 -21.33 5.38
N PRO A 131 11.51 -20.07 4.89
CA PRO A 131 10.81 -18.86 5.35
C PRO A 131 9.32 -18.84 4.97
N PRO A 132 8.47 -18.04 5.64
CA PRO A 132 7.06 -17.92 5.29
C PRO A 132 6.94 -17.14 3.97
N VAL A 133 6.54 -17.83 2.89
CA VAL A 133 6.32 -17.21 1.57
C VAL A 133 4.90 -17.48 1.13
N SER A 134 4.17 -16.41 0.80
CA SER A 134 2.86 -16.46 0.18
C SER A 134 2.99 -16.02 -1.28
N ALA A 135 2.46 -16.82 -2.21
CA ALA A 135 2.38 -16.51 -3.63
C ALA A 135 0.93 -16.20 -4.00
N TRP A 136 0.74 -15.39 -5.04
CA TRP A 136 -0.61 -15.02 -5.48
C TRP A 136 -0.65 -14.61 -6.93
N HIS A 137 -1.84 -14.75 -7.52
CA HIS A 137 -2.12 -14.44 -8.91
C HIS A 137 -3.56 -13.92 -9.04
N ALA A 138 -3.70 -12.71 -9.56
CA ALA A 138 -4.96 -12.06 -9.89
C ALA A 138 -5.04 -11.82 -11.40
N GLU A 139 -6.21 -12.10 -11.98
CA GLU A 139 -6.49 -11.86 -13.39
C GLU A 139 -7.87 -11.19 -13.55
N SER A 140 -7.94 -10.24 -14.47
CA SER A 140 -9.17 -9.55 -14.90
C SER A 140 -9.19 -9.42 -16.41
N ASP A 141 -10.21 -8.77 -16.98
CA ASP A 141 -10.22 -8.45 -18.41
C ASP A 141 -9.12 -7.43 -18.81
N HIS A 142 -8.61 -6.66 -17.86
CA HIS A 142 -7.68 -5.54 -18.09
C HIS A 142 -6.24 -5.81 -17.69
N PHE A 143 -6.01 -6.72 -16.74
CA PHE A 143 -4.66 -6.93 -16.22
C PHE A 143 -4.41 -8.36 -15.75
N VAL A 144 -3.13 -8.68 -15.62
CA VAL A 144 -2.62 -9.81 -14.82
C VAL A 144 -1.69 -9.22 -13.77
N LEU A 145 -1.95 -9.52 -12.50
CA LEU A 145 -1.21 -9.00 -11.37
C LEU A 145 -0.81 -10.17 -10.47
N HIS A 146 0.48 -10.34 -10.21
CA HIS A 146 0.96 -11.47 -9.41
C HIS A 146 2.22 -11.12 -8.64
N GLY A 147 2.53 -11.92 -7.62
CA GLY A 147 3.73 -11.71 -6.84
C GLY A 147 3.95 -12.76 -5.78
N THR A 148 5.00 -12.51 -4.99
CA THR A 148 5.29 -13.25 -3.76
C THR A 148 5.57 -12.26 -2.65
N ILE A 149 5.39 -12.68 -1.41
CA ILE A 149 5.76 -11.91 -0.24
C ILE A 149 6.35 -12.81 0.85
N ASN A 150 7.44 -12.35 1.44
CA ASN A 150 8.18 -12.97 2.52
C ASN A 150 8.41 -11.91 3.61
N PRO A 151 7.51 -11.80 4.60
CA PRO A 151 7.64 -10.79 5.64
C PRO A 151 8.83 -11.12 6.56
N LYS A 152 9.88 -10.31 6.52
CA LYS A 152 11.02 -10.37 7.44
C LYS A 152 10.82 -9.44 8.61
N LEU A 153 10.75 -9.99 9.81
CA LEU A 153 10.57 -9.20 11.04
C LEU A 153 11.91 -8.93 11.72
N LYS A 154 12.11 -7.68 12.17
CA LYS A 154 13.25 -7.26 13.00
C LYS A 154 12.75 -6.50 14.23
N PHE A 155 13.23 -6.89 15.41
CA PHE A 155 12.92 -6.21 16.67
C PHE A 155 14.02 -5.21 17.02
N TRP A 156 13.63 -3.94 17.17
CA TRP A 156 14.52 -2.81 17.46
C TRP A 156 14.38 -2.29 18.89
N GLY A 157 14.02 -3.17 19.84
CA GLY A 157 13.76 -2.78 21.22
C GLY A 157 12.35 -2.22 21.41
N LYS A 158 12.10 -1.01 20.91
CA LYS A 158 10.79 -0.32 21.08
C LYS A 158 9.83 -0.48 19.90
N SER A 159 10.32 -1.06 18.81
CA SER A 159 9.56 -1.24 17.57
C SER A 159 9.83 -2.59 16.92
N ILE A 160 8.88 -3.07 16.13
CA ILE A 160 9.05 -4.18 15.20
C ILE A 160 8.99 -3.61 13.79
N GLU A 161 10.06 -3.76 13.04
CA GLU A 161 10.10 -3.49 11.61
C GLU A 161 9.75 -4.77 10.85
N ILE A 162 8.96 -4.62 9.80
CA ILE A 162 8.52 -5.68 8.90
C ILE A 162 8.96 -5.27 7.49
N ALA A 163 9.88 -6.03 6.90
CA ALA A 163 10.29 -5.86 5.51
C ALA A 163 9.55 -6.90 4.64
N PRO A 164 8.54 -6.49 3.85
CA PRO A 164 7.85 -7.38 2.92
C PRO A 164 8.74 -7.65 1.70
N GLU A 165 9.54 -8.73 1.76
CA GLU A 165 10.41 -9.10 0.63
C GLU A 165 9.64 -9.82 -0.46
N GLY A 166 9.75 -9.33 -1.69
CA GLY A 166 9.08 -9.92 -2.83
C GLY A 166 8.94 -8.91 -3.95
N THR A 167 8.67 -9.39 -5.15
CA THR A 167 8.41 -8.54 -6.31
C THR A 167 6.97 -8.76 -6.74
N VAL A 168 6.25 -7.66 -6.93
CA VAL A 168 4.94 -7.65 -7.57
C VAL A 168 5.13 -7.29 -9.04
N THR A 169 4.41 -7.97 -9.92
CA THR A 169 4.41 -7.75 -11.36
C THR A 169 2.99 -7.50 -11.82
N LEU A 170 2.80 -6.39 -12.53
CA LEU A 170 1.56 -6.02 -13.19
C LEU A 170 1.79 -6.04 -14.69
N LYS A 171 0.93 -6.71 -15.45
CA LYS A 171 0.84 -6.64 -16.89
C LYS A 171 -0.52 -6.07 -17.27
N LEU A 172 -0.53 -4.97 -18.02
CA LEU A 172 -1.74 -4.47 -18.67
C LEU A 172 -2.03 -5.32 -19.92
N LYS A 173 -3.29 -5.65 -20.20
CA LYS A 173 -3.66 -6.58 -21.27
C LYS A 173 -3.81 -5.90 -22.62
N SER A 174 -4.30 -4.66 -22.63
CA SER A 174 -4.50 -3.83 -23.83
C SER A 174 -3.28 -2.98 -24.16
N ARG A 175 -2.28 -2.97 -23.28
CA ARG A 175 -1.05 -2.18 -23.41
C ARG A 175 0.18 -3.10 -23.36
N PRO A 176 1.34 -2.68 -23.91
CA PRO A 176 2.55 -3.49 -23.85
C PRO A 176 3.24 -3.42 -22.48
N ASP A 177 2.74 -2.60 -21.56
CA ASP A 177 3.39 -2.26 -20.30
C ASP A 177 3.41 -3.42 -19.29
N VAL A 178 4.60 -3.66 -18.74
CA VAL A 178 4.82 -4.54 -17.58
C VAL A 178 5.48 -3.73 -16.48
N TYR A 179 4.81 -3.58 -15.35
CA TYR A 179 5.33 -2.85 -14.18
C TYR A 179 5.81 -3.82 -13.11
N THR A 180 6.90 -3.48 -12.44
CA THR A 180 7.38 -4.21 -11.28
C THR A 180 7.74 -3.27 -10.15
N TRP A 181 7.45 -3.68 -8.91
CA TRP A 181 7.87 -2.95 -7.72
C TRP A 181 8.11 -3.90 -6.55
N LYS A 182 8.70 -3.35 -5.49
CA LYS A 182 8.79 -3.97 -4.17
C LYS A 182 8.11 -3.07 -3.15
N SER A 183 7.51 -3.68 -2.12
CA SER A 183 6.85 -2.95 -1.05
C SER A 183 7.86 -2.24 -0.13
N VAL A 184 7.41 -1.19 0.55
CA VAL A 184 8.21 -0.46 1.54
C VAL A 184 8.18 -1.17 2.90
N ASN A 185 9.04 -0.74 3.82
CA ASN A 185 9.03 -1.30 5.17
C ASN A 185 7.82 -0.79 5.94
N CYS A 186 7.28 -1.63 6.81
CA CYS A 186 6.28 -1.27 7.79
C CYS A 186 6.89 -1.33 9.20
N CYS A 187 6.42 -0.51 10.12
CA CYS A 187 6.92 -0.51 11.49
C CYS A 187 5.80 -0.31 12.50
N VAL A 188 5.78 -1.18 13.52
CA VAL A 188 4.89 -1.06 14.69
C VAL A 188 5.71 -0.55 15.86
N HIS A 189 5.34 0.62 16.38
CA HIS A 189 6.06 1.31 17.45
C HIS A 189 5.41 1.11 18.80
N ASN A 190 6.15 1.49 19.86
CA ASN A 190 5.71 1.49 21.24
C ASN A 190 5.29 0.11 21.76
N ILE A 191 5.94 -0.95 21.28
CA ILE A 191 5.64 -2.34 21.68
C ILE A 191 5.92 -2.63 23.17
N ILE A 192 6.72 -1.77 23.83
CA ILE A 192 7.05 -1.87 25.26
C ILE A 192 6.15 -0.98 26.12
N VAL A 193 6.10 0.32 25.82
CA VAL A 193 5.38 1.34 26.60
C VAL A 193 4.76 2.36 25.64
N GLY A 194 3.51 2.74 25.93
CA GLY A 194 2.77 3.75 25.18
C GLY A 194 1.71 3.14 24.26
N LYS A 195 1.01 4.01 23.52
CA LYS A 195 0.04 3.57 22.52
C LYS A 195 0.76 3.06 21.28
N LEU A 196 0.42 1.84 20.85
CA LEU A 196 0.89 1.27 19.59
C LEU A 196 0.46 2.17 18.42
N TRP A 197 1.36 2.36 17.48
CA TRP A 197 1.07 3.03 16.21
C TRP A 197 1.91 2.40 15.11
N PHE A 198 1.48 2.64 13.87
CA PHE A 198 2.00 2.02 12.67
C PHE A 198 2.46 3.11 11.70
N GLU A 199 3.58 2.88 11.03
CA GLU A 199 4.01 3.67 9.88
C GLU A 199 4.60 2.77 8.80
N GLU A 200 4.66 3.35 7.62
CA GLU A 200 5.34 2.79 6.46
C GLU A 200 6.36 3.79 5.96
N TYR A 201 7.56 3.31 5.65
CA TYR A 201 8.66 4.15 5.22
C TYR A 201 9.61 3.41 4.30
N GLY A 202 10.36 4.21 3.54
CA GLY A 202 11.38 3.73 2.62
C GLY A 202 11.15 4.23 1.21
N LEU A 203 12.10 3.88 0.34
CA LEU A 203 12.03 4.22 -1.06
C LEU A 203 11.32 3.08 -1.82
N MET A 204 10.19 3.39 -2.41
CA MET A 204 9.54 2.54 -3.38
C MET A 204 10.01 2.92 -4.78
N GLU A 205 10.48 1.93 -5.54
CA GLU A 205 10.75 2.08 -6.96
C GLU A 205 9.77 1.22 -7.76
N VAL A 206 9.02 1.87 -8.65
CA VAL A 206 8.14 1.22 -9.63
C VAL A 206 8.79 1.39 -10.99
N THR A 207 9.03 0.31 -11.70
CA THR A 207 9.66 0.35 -13.03
C THR A 207 8.73 -0.26 -14.06
N ASN A 208 8.49 0.46 -15.15
CA ASN A 208 7.91 -0.09 -16.36
C ASN A 208 9.03 -0.76 -17.18
N GLN A 209 9.00 -2.08 -17.24
CA GLN A 209 9.99 -2.93 -17.89
C GLN A 209 9.97 -2.80 -19.43
N THR A 210 8.89 -2.26 -19.99
CA THR A 210 8.68 -2.18 -21.44
C THR A 210 9.30 -0.92 -22.04
N ASN A 211 9.18 0.22 -21.35
CA ASN A 211 9.67 1.52 -21.85
C ASN A 211 10.75 2.18 -20.96
N GLY A 212 11.11 1.55 -19.83
CA GLY A 212 12.15 2.06 -18.92
C GLY A 212 11.74 3.26 -18.05
N MET A 213 10.50 3.74 -18.15
CA MET A 213 9.98 4.74 -17.22
C MET A 213 9.96 4.18 -15.80
N ARG A 214 10.21 5.04 -14.82
CA ARG A 214 10.25 4.62 -13.41
C ARG A 214 9.74 5.71 -12.50
N THR A 215 9.14 5.30 -11.40
CA THR A 215 8.73 6.19 -10.31
C THR A 215 9.54 5.87 -9.07
N GLN A 216 10.02 6.90 -8.38
CA GLN A 216 10.63 6.76 -7.07
C GLN A 216 9.81 7.53 -6.04
N LEU A 217 9.05 6.81 -5.21
CA LEU A 217 8.22 7.37 -4.13
C LEU A 217 8.91 7.17 -2.78
N ASN A 218 9.22 8.25 -2.09
CA ASN A 218 9.85 8.23 -0.78
C ASN A 218 8.78 8.33 0.32
N PHE A 219 8.44 7.18 0.92
CA PHE A 219 7.57 7.09 2.10
C PHE A 219 8.37 7.56 3.31
N LYS A 220 7.97 8.68 3.90
CA LYS A 220 8.72 9.34 4.96
C LYS A 220 8.45 8.69 6.30
N PRO A 221 9.49 8.44 7.12
CA PRO A 221 9.26 8.15 8.53
C PRO A 221 8.60 9.37 9.19
N ALA A 222 7.78 9.14 10.22
CA ALA A 222 7.00 10.19 10.87
C ALA A 222 7.86 11.36 11.40
N GLY A 223 9.14 11.08 11.69
CA GLY A 223 10.11 12.07 12.15
C GLY A 223 9.78 12.61 13.54
N TRP A 224 10.46 13.70 13.92
CA TRP A 224 10.25 14.32 15.22
C TRP A 224 8.86 14.95 15.31
N PHE A 225 8.14 14.64 16.40
CA PHE A 225 6.77 15.09 16.64
C PHE A 225 5.74 14.65 15.58
N GLY A 226 6.04 13.63 14.76
CA GLY A 226 5.11 13.12 13.75
C GLY A 226 4.84 14.08 12.59
N LYS A 227 5.74 15.04 12.33
CA LYS A 227 5.56 16.06 11.29
C LYS A 227 5.37 15.49 9.89
N ASP A 228 5.94 14.31 9.64
CA ASP A 228 5.87 13.63 8.34
C ASP A 228 5.05 12.33 8.37
N LEU A 229 4.19 12.17 9.39
CA LEU A 229 3.39 10.96 9.56
C LEU A 229 2.56 10.66 8.29
N HIS A 230 2.82 9.48 7.73
CA HIS A 230 2.24 8.89 6.51
C HIS A 230 2.52 9.61 5.19
N ARG A 231 3.41 10.61 5.18
CA ARG A 231 3.65 11.40 3.99
C ARG A 231 4.55 10.66 3.03
N PHE A 232 4.29 10.81 1.75
CA PHE A 232 5.20 10.39 0.69
C PHE A 232 5.29 11.48 -0.38
N ASP A 233 6.42 11.52 -1.06
CA ASP A 233 6.58 12.30 -2.29
C ASP A 233 7.66 11.68 -3.18
N GLY A 234 7.64 12.03 -4.45
CA GLY A 234 8.50 11.43 -5.44
C GLY A 234 8.25 11.94 -6.84
N PHE A 235 8.97 11.38 -7.80
CA PHE A 235 8.81 11.73 -9.21
C PHE A 235 8.60 10.49 -10.07
N ILE A 236 7.84 10.67 -11.15
CA ILE A 236 7.91 9.84 -12.33
C ILE A 236 9.07 10.36 -13.19
N TYR A 237 9.89 9.44 -13.67
CA TYR A 237 11.02 9.69 -14.54
C TYR A 237 10.85 9.00 -15.89
N SER A 238 11.32 9.66 -16.96
CA SER A 238 11.55 9.03 -18.25
C SER A 238 12.67 7.99 -18.17
N GLN A 239 12.85 7.20 -19.23
CA GLN A 239 14.00 6.31 -19.38
C GLN A 239 15.34 7.05 -19.27
N ASP A 240 15.38 8.30 -19.76
CA ASP A 240 16.55 9.19 -19.73
C ASP A 240 16.73 9.95 -18.40
N LYS A 241 15.94 9.57 -17.38
CA LYS A 241 15.96 10.14 -16.02
C LYS A 241 15.48 11.59 -15.93
N GLU A 242 14.75 12.06 -16.94
CA GLU A 242 14.08 13.36 -16.88
C GLU A 242 12.87 13.27 -15.95
N LYS A 243 12.63 14.30 -15.13
CA LYS A 243 11.45 14.35 -14.26
C LYS A 243 10.24 14.74 -15.10
N LEU A 244 9.18 13.93 -15.03
CA LEU A 244 7.95 14.15 -15.80
C LEU A 244 6.83 14.67 -14.91
N ARG A 245 6.59 13.97 -13.79
CA ARG A 245 5.55 14.29 -12.83
C ARG A 245 6.12 14.27 -11.42
N PHE A 246 5.61 15.16 -10.57
CA PHE A 246 5.82 15.09 -9.13
C PHE A 246 4.58 14.52 -8.48
N ILE A 247 4.74 13.41 -7.74
CA ILE A 247 3.66 12.74 -7.01
C ILE A 247 3.86 12.98 -5.53
N TYR A 248 2.80 13.30 -4.81
CA TYR A 248 2.86 13.51 -3.38
C TYR A 248 1.54 13.20 -2.68
N GLY A 249 1.59 12.96 -1.37
CA GLY A 249 0.38 12.78 -0.58
C GLY A 249 0.61 12.10 0.75
N LYS A 250 -0.47 11.56 1.31
CA LYS A 250 -0.46 10.74 2.52
C LYS A 250 -1.10 9.41 2.20
N TRP A 251 -0.36 8.30 2.36
CA TRP A 251 -0.84 6.97 1.93
C TRP A 251 -2.12 6.52 2.66
N SER A 252 -2.42 7.14 3.80
CA SER A 252 -3.63 6.91 4.59
C SER A 252 -4.82 7.81 4.21
N ASP A 253 -4.70 8.66 3.18
CA ASP A 253 -5.67 9.76 2.94
C ASP A 253 -5.80 10.12 1.44
N TYR A 254 -4.72 10.55 0.77
CA TYR A 254 -4.78 11.03 -0.61
C TYR A 254 -3.45 10.93 -1.37
N LEU A 255 -3.55 10.96 -2.70
CA LEU A 255 -2.45 11.13 -3.65
C LEU A 255 -2.79 12.26 -4.63
N LYS A 256 -1.78 13.05 -5.00
CA LYS A 256 -1.86 14.09 -6.04
C LYS A 256 -0.65 13.98 -6.98
N SER A 257 -0.84 14.42 -8.23
CA SER A 257 0.21 14.46 -9.25
C SER A 257 0.17 15.78 -10.00
N VAL A 258 1.35 16.32 -10.30
CA VAL A 258 1.54 17.64 -10.91
C VAL A 258 2.69 17.58 -11.90
N GLY A 259 2.76 18.52 -12.84
CA GLY A 259 3.91 18.62 -13.74
C GLY A 259 5.22 18.85 -12.98
N ALA A 260 6.32 18.24 -13.42
CA ALA A 260 7.63 18.50 -12.82
C ALA A 260 8.02 19.99 -12.87
N ASP A 261 7.64 20.69 -13.94
CA ASP A 261 7.86 22.13 -14.10
C ASP A 261 7.11 22.96 -13.04
N ASP A 262 5.87 22.55 -12.69
CA ASP A 262 5.08 23.23 -11.67
C ASP A 262 5.71 23.05 -10.27
N TYR A 263 6.28 21.86 -10.00
CA TYR A 263 7.09 21.63 -8.80
C TYR A 263 8.36 22.49 -8.80
N ASP A 264 9.07 22.58 -9.92
CA ASP A 264 10.31 23.36 -10.02
C ASP A 264 10.02 24.88 -9.91
N GLU A 265 8.88 25.36 -10.40
CA GLU A 265 8.40 26.73 -10.17
C GLU A 265 8.09 26.99 -8.69
N TYR A 266 7.42 26.06 -8.02
CA TYR A 266 7.17 26.14 -6.58
C TYR A 266 8.46 26.24 -5.77
N MET A 267 9.43 25.36 -6.07
CA MET A 267 10.70 25.31 -5.34
C MET A 267 11.57 26.54 -5.57
N ARG A 268 11.46 27.21 -6.72
CA ARG A 268 12.16 28.49 -6.98
C ARG A 268 11.59 29.65 -6.16
N THR A 269 10.28 29.62 -5.88
CA THR A 269 9.56 30.71 -5.21
C THR A 269 9.45 30.51 -3.70
N HIS A 270 9.70 29.28 -3.22
CA HIS A 270 9.69 28.92 -1.80
C HIS A 270 11.08 28.42 -1.38
N SER A 271 11.76 29.18 -0.51
CA SER A 271 13.12 28.86 -0.04
C SER A 271 13.21 27.63 0.89
N GLN A 272 12.11 26.92 1.10
CA GLN A 272 12.02 25.74 1.97
C GLN A 272 11.69 24.50 1.17
N ARG A 273 12.12 23.34 1.68
CA ARG A 273 11.76 22.02 1.13
C ARG A 273 10.24 21.89 1.02
N PHE A 274 9.75 21.38 -0.11
CA PHE A 274 8.33 21.06 -0.27
C PHE A 274 7.84 20.19 0.89
N ARG A 275 6.72 20.60 1.47
CA ARG A 275 6.07 19.90 2.57
C ARG A 275 4.68 19.51 2.13
N VAL A 276 4.44 18.20 2.03
CA VAL A 276 3.12 17.64 1.73
C VAL A 276 2.06 18.23 2.67
N PRO A 277 0.95 18.76 2.13
CA PRO A 277 -0.16 19.29 2.92
C PRO A 277 -0.81 18.25 3.85
N ASP A 278 -1.37 18.71 4.98
CA ASP A 278 -2.03 17.81 5.93
C ASP A 278 -3.38 17.28 5.45
N ARG A 279 -4.03 18.00 4.51
CA ARG A 279 -5.30 17.65 3.86
C ARG A 279 -5.21 18.00 2.37
N PRO A 280 -5.94 17.30 1.49
CA PRO A 280 -6.05 17.71 0.09
C PRO A 280 -6.73 19.08 0.03
N ALA A 281 -6.29 19.95 -0.88
CA ALA A 281 -7.01 21.20 -1.14
C ALA A 281 -8.38 20.87 -1.76
N THR A 282 -9.46 21.40 -1.20
CA THR A 282 -10.79 21.30 -1.80
C THR A 282 -10.92 22.34 -2.91
N ASP A 283 -11.30 21.91 -4.12
CA ASP A 283 -11.72 22.80 -5.18
C ASP A 283 -13.01 23.52 -4.77
N SER A 284 -12.88 24.63 -4.06
CA SER A 284 -13.99 25.54 -3.80
C SER A 284 -13.51 26.98 -3.85
N SER A 285 -14.00 27.68 -4.87
CA SER A 285 -14.03 29.12 -5.05
C SER A 285 -14.23 29.94 -3.76
N GLN A 286 -13.29 30.84 -3.44
CA GLN A 286 -13.54 32.28 -3.23
C GLN A 286 -12.23 33.09 -3.17
N PRO A 287 -12.23 34.38 -3.58
CA PRO A 287 -11.03 35.11 -3.98
C PRO A 287 -10.55 36.14 -2.94
N SER A 288 -9.42 35.90 -2.28
CA SER A 288 -8.67 36.99 -1.62
C SER A 288 -7.24 36.62 -1.17
N THR A 289 -6.37 36.14 -2.06
CA THR A 289 -4.89 36.31 -2.01
C THR A 289 -4.24 35.70 -3.28
N PRO A 290 -3.02 36.11 -3.70
CA PRO A 290 -2.63 36.16 -5.11
C PRO A 290 -2.68 34.83 -5.87
N ARG A 291 -3.49 34.84 -6.93
CA ARG A 291 -3.70 33.78 -7.92
C ARG A 291 -2.47 33.52 -8.78
N LYS A 292 -2.03 32.24 -8.84
CA LYS A 292 -1.77 31.42 -10.05
C LYS A 292 -0.81 30.25 -9.83
N MET A 293 -0.17 30.13 -8.67
CA MET A 293 0.77 29.03 -8.37
C MET A 293 0.14 27.84 -7.62
N PHE A 294 -0.91 28.07 -6.82
CA PHE A 294 -1.53 27.02 -6.01
C PHE A 294 -2.57 26.16 -6.74
N SER A 295 -3.10 26.58 -7.88
CA SER A 295 -4.10 25.78 -8.61
C SER A 295 -3.48 24.58 -9.33
N LYS A 296 -2.22 24.69 -9.78
CA LYS A 296 -1.55 23.66 -10.57
C LYS A 296 -0.89 22.56 -9.74
N LEU A 297 -0.48 22.89 -8.52
CA LEU A 297 0.06 21.89 -7.60
C LEU A 297 -1.03 21.06 -6.92
N ASN A 298 -2.29 21.48 -7.02
CA ASN A 298 -3.43 20.88 -6.32
C ASN A 298 -4.55 20.41 -7.27
N SER A 299 -4.31 20.45 -8.59
CA SER A 299 -5.15 19.73 -9.57
C SER A 299 -5.06 18.24 -9.27
#